data_AF-A0A1H3LY01-F1
#
_entry.id   AF-A0A1H3LY01-F1
#
_cell.length_a   1.000
_cell.length_b   1.000
_cell.length_c   1.000
_cell.angle_alpha   90.00
_cell.angle_beta   90.00
_cell.angle_gamma   90.00
#
_symmetry.space_group_name_H-M   'P 1'
#
loop_
_entity.id
_entity.type
_entity.pdbx_description
1 polymer ?
#
loop_
_entity_poly.entity_id
_entity_poly.type
_entity_poly.pdbx_seq_one_letter_code
_entity_poly.pdbx_strand_id
1 'polypeptide(L)'
;MRTQYDKEIKKMKKAMYSCKCDKAVVKSWLKSYEKTLKNKDKIIISYSQAKINLRKIAEGLRQLDQVLSNRKEWSPVKDNQYVNLITMLKALEDKYYHELLIDENDANYNTRYHSMIELAFKYNDFLHNRRRKDDSVMLKSEVENLLNLTDENLLKEDLSDFEVSYFLNNKDTADLEGLSVREKQELVSRVYRVEFVGPIKGEIVKMYETQKEEDAENKALQFIQLVTQ
;
A
#
# COMPACT_ATOMS: atom_id res chain seq x y z
N MET A 1 -8.05 -3.23 24.51
CA MET A 1 -8.05 -2.03 23.66
C MET A 1 -9.51 -1.68 23.43
N ARG A 2 -9.97 -0.51 23.90
CA ARG A 2 -11.34 -0.04 23.65
C ARG A 2 -11.32 0.75 22.35
N THR A 3 -12.14 0.38 21.38
CA THR A 3 -12.35 1.20 20.18
C THR A 3 -13.40 2.27 20.45
N GLN A 4 -13.38 3.34 19.65
CA GLN A 4 -14.46 4.32 19.70
C GLN A 4 -15.83 3.70 19.36
N TYR A 5 -15.83 2.58 18.64
CA TYR A 5 -17.02 1.83 18.20
C TYR A 5 -17.44 0.69 19.14
N ASP A 6 -16.82 0.54 20.32
CA ASP A 6 -17.15 -0.52 21.27
C ASP A 6 -18.64 -0.49 21.69
N LYS A 7 -19.24 0.70 21.74
CA LYS A 7 -20.65 0.88 22.11
C LYS A 7 -21.56 0.40 20.99
N GLU A 8 -21.25 0.79 19.76
CA GLU A 8 -21.96 0.45 18.52
C GLU A 8 -21.93 -1.05 18.30
N ILE A 9 -20.76 -1.68 18.46
CA ILE A 9 -20.61 -3.14 18.33
C ILE A 9 -21.35 -3.89 19.42
N LYS A 10 -21.33 -3.41 20.68
CA LYS A 10 -22.12 -4.03 21.76
C LYS A 10 -23.61 -3.94 21.49
N LYS A 11 -24.10 -2.79 21.00
CA LYS A 11 -25.50 -2.60 20.60
C LYS A 11 -25.86 -3.57 19.47
N MET A 12 -25.04 -3.61 18.41
CA MET A 12 -25.27 -4.46 17.25
C MET A 12 -25.27 -5.94 17.62
N LYS A 13 -24.29 -6.39 18.42
CA LYS A 13 -24.23 -7.77 18.94
C LYS A 13 -25.49 -8.15 19.71
N LYS A 14 -25.96 -7.27 20.60
CA LYS A 14 -27.19 -7.52 21.37
C LYS A 14 -28.41 -7.62 20.44
N ALA A 15 -28.51 -6.72 19.47
CA ALA A 15 -29.60 -6.71 18.49
C ALA A 15 -29.60 -7.99 17.62
N MET A 16 -28.44 -8.39 17.08
CA MET A 16 -28.29 -9.65 16.31
C MET A 16 -28.73 -10.87 17.14
N TYR A 17 -28.33 -10.96 18.41
CA TYR A 17 -28.75 -12.07 19.27
C TYR A 17 -30.26 -12.09 19.56
N SER A 18 -30.89 -10.93 19.72
CA SER A 18 -32.34 -10.81 19.88
C SER A 18 -33.11 -11.19 18.61
N CYS A 19 -32.52 -10.95 17.43
CA CYS A 19 -33.12 -11.22 16.12
C CYS A 19 -32.82 -12.64 15.58
N LYS A 20 -32.37 -13.57 16.43
CA LYS A 20 -32.05 -14.97 16.06
C LYS A 20 -31.00 -15.09 14.94
N CYS A 21 -30.04 -14.16 14.88
CA CYS A 21 -28.83 -14.32 14.06
C CYS A 21 -27.99 -15.51 14.53
N ASP A 22 -27.17 -16.07 13.65
CA ASP A 22 -26.27 -17.17 13.97
C ASP A 22 -25.19 -16.70 14.96
N LYS A 23 -25.24 -17.24 16.18
CA LYS A 23 -24.31 -16.89 17.26
C LYS A 23 -22.88 -17.30 16.96
N ALA A 24 -22.65 -18.39 16.24
CA ALA A 24 -21.32 -18.86 15.87
C ALA A 24 -20.68 -17.92 14.84
N VAL A 25 -21.44 -17.50 13.83
CA VAL A 25 -21.00 -16.51 12.83
C VAL A 25 -20.64 -15.19 13.50
N VAL A 26 -21.56 -14.64 14.30
CA VAL A 26 -21.32 -13.37 15.02
C VAL A 26 -20.11 -13.45 15.96
N LYS A 27 -19.95 -14.55 16.70
CA LYS A 27 -18.82 -14.74 17.61
C LYS A 27 -17.50 -14.86 16.87
N SER A 28 -17.48 -15.60 15.75
CA SER A 28 -16.29 -15.76 14.91
C SER A 28 -15.86 -14.42 14.31
N TRP A 29 -16.82 -13.68 13.74
CA TRP A 29 -16.58 -12.36 13.17
C TRP A 29 -16.04 -11.37 14.20
N LEU A 30 -16.65 -11.29 15.39
CA LEU A 30 -16.17 -10.42 16.47
C LEU A 30 -14.73 -10.74 16.89
N LYS A 31 -14.40 -12.04 17.00
CA LYS A 31 -13.03 -12.47 17.33
C LYS A 31 -12.05 -12.00 16.25
N SER A 32 -12.41 -12.13 14.97
CA SER A 32 -11.57 -11.68 13.86
C SER A 32 -11.42 -10.17 13.81
N TYR A 33 -12.51 -9.43 14.07
CA TYR A 33 -12.52 -7.97 14.16
C TYR A 33 -11.61 -7.47 15.28
N GLU A 34 -11.78 -8.00 16.50
CA GLU A 34 -10.97 -7.63 17.68
C GLU A 34 -9.48 -7.94 17.48
N LYS A 35 -9.15 -9.10 16.88
CA LYS A 35 -7.78 -9.46 16.52
C LYS A 35 -7.18 -8.46 15.53
N THR A 36 -7.92 -8.12 14.48
CA THR A 36 -7.48 -7.20 13.43
C THR A 36 -7.17 -5.82 14.00
N LEU A 37 -8.08 -5.27 14.80
CA LEU A 37 -7.88 -3.96 15.43
C LEU A 37 -6.68 -3.92 16.37
N LYS A 38 -6.49 -4.96 17.18
CA LYS A 38 -5.38 -5.02 18.15
C LYS A 38 -4.02 -4.94 17.45
N ASN A 39 -3.94 -5.46 16.23
CA ASN A 39 -2.70 -5.53 15.45
C ASN A 39 -2.63 -4.46 14.33
N LYS A 40 -3.71 -3.70 14.09
CA LYS A 40 -3.84 -2.75 12.97
C LYS A 40 -2.67 -1.78 12.94
N ASP A 41 -2.44 -1.05 14.03
CA ASP A 41 -1.40 -0.02 14.08
C ASP A 41 -0.02 -0.60 13.80
N LYS A 42 0.31 -1.77 14.38
CA LYS A 42 1.59 -2.44 14.15
C LYS A 42 1.80 -2.80 12.67
N ILE A 43 0.78 -3.35 12.02
CA ILE A 43 0.85 -3.78 10.63
C ILE A 43 0.95 -2.57 9.70
N ILE A 44 0.07 -1.59 9.90
CA ILE A 44 -0.07 -0.43 9.02
C ILE A 44 1.13 0.50 9.07
N ILE A 45 1.84 0.58 10.19
CA ILE A 45 3.10 1.34 10.26
C ILE A 45 4.08 0.88 9.17
N SER A 46 4.29 -0.44 9.02
CA SER A 46 5.26 -0.96 8.04
C SER A 46 4.80 -0.72 6.59
N TYR A 47 3.55 -1.06 6.28
CA TYR A 47 2.95 -0.84 4.96
C TYR A 47 2.96 0.63 4.55
N SER A 48 2.51 1.51 5.45
CA SER A 48 2.44 2.94 5.20
C SER A 48 3.83 3.55 5.04
N GLN A 49 4.81 3.12 5.85
CA GLN A 49 6.18 3.61 5.74
C GLN A 49 6.83 3.21 4.42
N ALA A 50 6.66 1.95 3.99
CA ALA A 50 7.13 1.48 2.69
C ALA A 50 6.51 2.28 1.55
N LYS A 51 5.19 2.52 1.61
CA LYS A 51 4.46 3.32 0.62
C LYS A 51 4.90 4.78 0.58
N ILE A 52 5.14 5.40 1.73
CA ILE A 52 5.68 6.76 1.82
C ILE A 52 7.06 6.83 1.17
N ASN A 53 7.92 5.84 1.44
CA ASN A 53 9.26 5.78 0.85
C ASN A 53 9.19 5.57 -0.66
N LEU A 54 8.29 4.72 -1.14
CA LEU A 54 8.07 4.50 -2.57
C LEU A 54 7.55 5.76 -3.28
N ARG A 55 6.63 6.50 -2.67
CA ARG A 55 6.17 7.81 -3.17
C ARG A 55 7.31 8.84 -3.22
N LYS A 56 8.20 8.86 -2.22
CA LYS A 56 9.40 9.71 -2.21
C LYS A 56 10.37 9.33 -3.33
N ILE A 57 10.54 8.04 -3.60
CA ILE A 57 11.34 7.55 -4.74
C ILE A 57 10.74 8.05 -6.05
N ALA A 58 9.44 7.85 -6.29
CA ALA A 58 8.78 8.31 -7.50
C ALA A 58 8.97 9.82 -7.73
N GLU A 59 8.76 10.61 -6.68
CA GLU A 59 8.96 12.06 -6.75
C GLU A 59 10.43 12.44 -7.01
N GLY A 60 11.38 11.78 -6.34
CA GLY A 60 12.81 11.97 -6.57
C GLY A 60 13.21 11.64 -8.00
N LEU A 61 12.66 10.56 -8.58
CA LEU A 61 12.90 10.16 -9.96
C LEU A 61 12.33 11.16 -10.98
N ARG A 62 11.12 11.70 -10.75
CA ARG A 62 10.55 12.77 -11.58
C ARG A 62 11.41 14.03 -11.56
N GLN A 63 11.87 14.44 -10.38
CA GLN A 63 12.77 15.59 -10.24
C GLN A 63 14.12 15.31 -10.92
N LEU A 64 14.64 14.10 -10.81
CA LEU A 64 15.89 13.70 -11.45
C LEU A 64 15.77 13.72 -12.99
N ASP A 65 14.66 13.22 -13.54
CA ASP A 65 14.37 13.28 -14.98
C ASP A 65 14.32 14.73 -15.51
N GLN A 66 13.67 15.63 -14.77
CA GLN A 66 13.62 17.05 -15.10
C GLN A 66 15.01 17.70 -15.10
N VAL A 67 15.83 17.39 -14.09
CA VAL A 67 17.22 17.88 -14.00
C VAL A 67 18.01 17.38 -15.21
N LEU A 68 17.92 16.09 -15.55
CA LEU A 68 18.66 15.48 -16.67
C LEU A 68 18.22 15.96 -18.05
N SER A 69 16.97 16.36 -18.22
CA SER A 69 16.42 16.84 -19.50
C SER A 69 16.97 18.21 -19.92
N ASN A 70 17.41 19.05 -18.97
CA ASN A 70 17.85 20.43 -19.23
C ASN A 70 19.38 20.60 -19.30
N ARG A 71 20.07 19.71 -20.03
CA ARG A 71 21.54 19.63 -20.15
C ARG A 71 22.27 20.91 -20.57
N LYS A 72 21.65 21.74 -21.43
CA LYS A 72 22.34 22.91 -22.05
C LYS A 72 22.60 24.05 -21.06
N GLU A 73 22.04 23.97 -19.86
CA GLU A 73 22.04 25.02 -18.85
C GLU A 73 22.48 24.47 -17.49
N TRP A 74 23.49 23.59 -17.48
CA TRP A 74 24.04 23.09 -16.24
C TRP A 74 24.62 24.24 -15.43
N SER A 75 24.23 24.35 -14.17
CA SER A 75 24.61 25.42 -13.26
C SER A 75 24.95 24.83 -11.89
N PRO A 76 25.72 25.53 -11.05
CA PRO A 76 26.00 25.07 -9.69
C PRO A 76 24.75 24.74 -8.87
N VAL A 77 23.63 25.42 -9.15
CA VAL A 77 22.33 25.13 -8.52
C VAL A 77 21.79 23.77 -8.96
N LYS A 78 21.86 23.47 -10.26
CA LYS A 78 21.46 22.16 -10.80
C LYS A 78 22.39 21.04 -10.36
N ASP A 79 23.70 21.29 -10.24
CA ASP A 79 24.66 20.33 -9.68
C ASP A 79 24.27 19.96 -8.25
N ASN A 80 23.98 20.94 -7.40
CA ASN A 80 23.55 20.70 -6.03
C ASN A 80 22.20 19.96 -5.97
N GLN A 81 21.25 20.31 -6.83
CA GLN A 81 19.97 19.60 -6.92
C GLN A 81 20.18 18.13 -7.31
N TYR A 82 21.01 17.88 -8.32
CA TYR A 82 21.35 16.53 -8.76
C TYR A 82 21.98 15.71 -7.63
N VAL A 83 23.02 16.23 -6.97
CA VAL A 83 23.71 15.55 -5.85
C VAL A 83 22.75 15.24 -4.70
N ASN A 84 21.88 16.19 -4.35
CA ASN A 84 20.89 16.00 -3.29
C ASN A 84 19.88 14.89 -3.65
N LEU A 85 19.41 14.86 -4.90
CA LEU A 85 18.47 13.85 -5.38
C LEU A 85 19.08 12.45 -5.34
N ILE A 86 20.27 12.24 -5.89
CA ILE A 86 20.90 10.91 -5.94
C ILE A 86 21.28 10.42 -4.54
N THR A 87 21.64 11.32 -3.63
CA THR A 87 21.95 10.99 -2.23
C THR A 87 20.68 10.60 -1.48
N MET A 88 19.58 11.32 -1.68
CA MET A 88 18.28 11.01 -1.09
C MET A 88 17.72 9.68 -1.61
N LEU A 89 17.82 9.43 -2.92
CA LEU A 89 17.46 8.14 -3.51
C LEU A 89 18.32 7.02 -2.93
N LYS A 90 19.66 7.16 -2.87
CA LYS A 90 20.53 6.17 -2.22
C LYS A 90 20.12 5.89 -0.78
N ALA A 91 19.76 6.93 -0.02
CA ALA A 91 19.32 6.78 1.36
C ALA A 91 17.98 6.06 1.54
N LEU A 92 17.19 5.90 0.46
CA LEU A 92 15.93 5.15 0.43
C LEU A 92 16.08 3.71 -0.06
N GLU A 93 17.28 3.31 -0.49
CA GLU A 93 17.59 1.91 -0.82
C GLU A 93 17.16 0.99 0.33
N ASP A 94 16.51 -0.11 -0.02
CA ASP A 94 15.94 -1.12 0.88
C ASP A 94 14.86 -0.66 1.86
N LYS A 95 14.45 0.62 1.84
CA LYS A 95 13.45 1.17 2.77
C LYS A 95 12.01 1.15 2.24
N TYR A 96 11.81 0.65 1.02
CA TYR A 96 10.51 0.61 0.33
C TYR A 96 9.90 -0.80 0.28
N TYR A 97 10.57 -1.81 0.85
CA TYR A 97 10.09 -3.18 0.84
C TYR A 97 8.84 -3.38 1.68
N HIS A 98 7.88 -4.09 1.10
CA HIS A 98 6.70 -4.60 1.78
C HIS A 98 6.03 -5.67 0.90
N GLU A 99 5.56 -6.77 1.49
CA GLU A 99 4.98 -7.92 0.76
C GLU A 99 3.82 -7.52 -0.18
N LEU A 100 3.00 -6.54 0.22
CA LEU A 100 1.89 -5.98 -0.58
C LEU A 100 2.31 -4.95 -1.66
N LEU A 101 3.57 -4.52 -1.64
CA LEU A 101 4.16 -3.61 -2.62
C LEU A 101 5.28 -4.38 -3.34
N ILE A 102 6.52 -3.94 -3.16
CA ILE A 102 7.72 -4.54 -3.70
C ILE A 102 8.33 -5.46 -2.65
N ASP A 103 8.51 -6.72 -3.01
CA ASP A 103 9.15 -7.72 -2.15
C ASP A 103 10.66 -7.51 -2.11
N GLU A 104 11.32 -7.91 -1.02
CA GLU A 104 12.78 -7.88 -0.94
C GLU A 104 13.45 -8.79 -1.99
N ASN A 105 12.72 -9.78 -2.49
CA ASN A 105 13.15 -10.71 -3.54
C ASN A 105 12.71 -10.30 -4.95
N ASP A 106 12.10 -9.11 -5.13
CA ASP A 106 11.75 -8.60 -6.46
C ASP A 106 13.00 -8.21 -7.24
N ALA A 107 13.59 -9.20 -7.91
CA ALA A 107 14.81 -9.03 -8.68
C ALA A 107 14.67 -7.98 -9.80
N ASN A 108 13.46 -7.81 -10.36
CA ASN A 108 13.24 -6.85 -11.43
C ASN A 108 13.36 -5.42 -10.90
N TYR A 109 12.64 -5.08 -9.84
CA TYR A 109 12.71 -3.75 -9.25
C TYR A 109 14.09 -3.47 -8.64
N ASN A 110 14.64 -4.43 -7.88
CA ASN A 110 15.88 -4.23 -7.12
C ASN A 110 17.09 -4.05 -8.04
N THR A 111 17.18 -4.85 -9.10
CA THR A 111 18.27 -4.71 -10.09
C THR A 111 18.21 -3.36 -10.79
N ARG A 112 17.00 -2.88 -11.13
CA ARG A 112 16.79 -1.58 -11.78
C ARG A 112 17.12 -0.43 -10.85
N TYR A 113 16.68 -0.51 -9.60
CA TYR A 113 16.99 0.48 -8.57
C TYR A 113 18.51 0.61 -8.38
N HIS A 114 19.19 -0.52 -8.20
CA HIS A 114 20.64 -0.55 -8.02
C HIS A 114 21.39 0.02 -9.23
N SER A 115 21.02 -0.44 -10.45
CA SER A 115 21.66 0.02 -11.70
C SER A 115 21.48 1.54 -11.91
N MET A 116 20.29 2.07 -11.63
CA MET A 116 20.01 3.51 -11.72
C MET A 116 20.89 4.29 -10.74
N ILE A 117 21.01 3.85 -9.49
CA ILE A 117 21.87 4.48 -8.48
C ILE A 117 23.35 4.46 -8.91
N GLU A 118 23.88 3.32 -9.36
CA GLU A 118 25.28 3.22 -9.80
C GLU A 118 25.57 4.17 -10.99
N LEU A 119 24.68 4.19 -11.98
CA LEU A 119 24.79 5.11 -13.11
C LEU A 119 24.71 6.57 -12.67
N ALA A 120 23.87 6.89 -11.68
CA ALA A 120 23.70 8.24 -11.18
C ALA A 120 24.97 8.76 -10.48
N PHE A 121 25.61 7.94 -9.64
CA PHE A 121 26.89 8.30 -9.01
C PHE A 121 28.04 8.33 -10.01
N LYS A 122 28.09 7.36 -10.94
CA LYS A 122 29.08 7.38 -12.03
C LYS A 122 28.95 8.66 -12.86
N TYR A 123 27.72 9.06 -13.19
CA TYR A 123 27.49 10.30 -13.91
C TYR A 123 27.92 11.53 -13.10
N ASN A 124 27.70 11.53 -11.78
CA ASN A 124 28.13 12.59 -10.86
C ASN A 124 29.65 12.85 -10.93
N ASP A 125 30.46 11.79 -10.83
CA ASP A 125 31.92 11.88 -10.81
C ASP A 125 32.49 12.49 -12.10
N PHE A 126 31.73 12.45 -13.19
CA PHE A 126 32.15 12.92 -14.51
C PHE A 126 31.29 14.07 -15.05
N LEU A 127 30.49 14.75 -14.21
CA LEU A 127 29.55 15.82 -14.57
C LEU A 127 30.17 16.94 -15.43
N HIS A 128 31.49 17.12 -15.38
CA HIS A 128 32.23 18.14 -16.14
C HIS A 128 33.01 17.59 -17.36
N ASN A 129 32.91 16.30 -17.68
CA ASN A 129 33.62 15.67 -18.78
C ASN A 129 32.75 15.52 -20.03
N ARG A 130 33.05 16.30 -21.09
CA ARG A 130 32.29 16.32 -22.35
C ARG A 130 32.23 14.98 -23.11
N ARG A 131 33.08 14.00 -22.78
CA ARG A 131 33.19 12.72 -23.51
C ARG A 131 32.05 11.72 -23.26
N ARG A 132 31.07 12.01 -22.39
CA ARG A 132 30.09 11.00 -21.95
C ARG A 132 28.63 11.41 -22.15
N LYS A 133 28.31 11.96 -23.32
CA LYS A 133 26.92 12.16 -23.75
C LYS A 133 26.12 10.85 -23.72
N ASP A 134 26.77 9.70 -23.93
CA ASP A 134 26.11 8.39 -23.93
C ASP A 134 25.70 7.92 -22.52
N ASP A 135 26.57 8.07 -21.50
CA ASP A 135 26.24 7.72 -20.10
C ASP A 135 24.99 8.44 -19.60
N SER A 136 24.77 9.66 -20.09
CA SER A 136 23.59 10.41 -19.71
C SER A 136 22.28 9.99 -20.34
N VAL A 137 22.34 9.52 -21.57
CA VAL A 137 21.16 8.98 -22.26
C VAL A 137 20.79 7.67 -21.57
N MET A 138 21.79 6.87 -21.21
CA MET A 138 21.61 5.65 -20.44
C MET A 138 21.00 5.93 -19.06
N LEU A 139 21.57 6.87 -18.29
CA LEU A 139 21.01 7.26 -16.99
C LEU A 139 19.56 7.75 -17.11
N LYS A 140 19.28 8.60 -18.11
CA LYS A 140 17.91 9.08 -18.33
C LYS A 140 16.95 7.93 -18.60
N SER A 141 17.34 6.98 -19.46
CA SER A 141 16.52 5.80 -19.74
C SER A 141 16.29 4.94 -18.50
N GLU A 142 17.30 4.73 -17.65
CA GLU A 142 17.11 3.96 -16.40
C GLU A 142 16.25 4.71 -15.38
N VAL A 143 16.30 6.05 -15.33
CA VAL A 143 15.38 6.87 -14.52
C VAL A 143 13.94 6.72 -15.00
N GLU A 144 13.69 6.83 -16.30
CA GLU A 144 12.35 6.66 -16.89
C GLU A 144 11.82 5.24 -16.65
N ASN A 145 12.64 4.20 -16.86
CA ASN A 145 12.27 2.81 -16.63
C ASN A 145 11.92 2.53 -15.17
N LEU A 146 12.76 2.98 -14.24
CA LEU A 146 12.51 2.78 -12.81
C LEU A 146 11.30 3.59 -12.34
N LEU A 147 11.09 4.80 -12.87
CA LEU A 147 9.91 5.60 -12.54
C LEU A 147 8.63 4.90 -12.98
N ASN A 148 8.60 4.32 -14.18
CA ASN A 148 7.45 3.55 -14.66
C ASN A 148 7.15 2.35 -13.74
N LEU A 149 8.17 1.57 -13.39
CA LEU A 149 8.02 0.46 -12.43
C LEU A 149 7.54 0.96 -11.06
N THR A 150 8.08 2.07 -10.57
CA THR A 150 7.67 2.67 -9.29
C THR A 150 6.21 3.08 -9.31
N ASP A 151 5.76 3.69 -10.41
CA ASP A 151 4.37 4.14 -10.57
C ASP A 151 3.39 2.97 -10.74
N GLU A 152 3.79 1.87 -11.40
CA GLU A 152 3.01 0.63 -11.46
C GLU A 152 2.79 0.02 -10.06
N ASN A 153 3.76 0.18 -9.17
CA ASN A 153 3.67 -0.24 -7.77
C ASN A 153 2.94 0.78 -6.86
N LEU A 154 2.60 1.98 -7.38
CA LEU A 154 1.85 3.03 -6.68
C LEU A 154 0.47 3.23 -7.30
N LEU A 155 -0.42 2.28 -7.04
CA LEU A 155 -1.81 2.36 -7.50
C LEU A 155 -2.54 3.59 -6.94
N LYS A 156 -3.47 4.12 -7.74
CA LYS A 156 -4.30 5.29 -7.38
C LYS A 156 -5.32 4.98 -6.30
N GLU A 157 -5.80 3.74 -6.28
CA GLU A 157 -6.76 3.26 -5.30
C GLU A 157 -6.01 2.63 -4.12
N ASP A 158 -6.38 3.07 -2.91
CA ASP A 158 -5.76 2.62 -1.67
C ASP A 158 -6.72 1.66 -0.96
N LEU A 159 -6.19 0.47 -0.62
CA LEU A 159 -6.83 -0.41 0.36
C LEU A 159 -6.99 0.32 1.69
N SER A 160 -8.10 0.05 2.39
CA SER A 160 -8.25 0.56 3.74
C SER A 160 -7.24 -0.10 4.71
N ASP A 161 -6.85 0.64 5.74
CA ASP A 161 -5.96 0.12 6.80
C ASP A 161 -6.52 -1.15 7.44
N PHE A 162 -7.84 -1.27 7.55
CA PHE A 162 -8.47 -2.45 8.09
C PHE A 162 -8.39 -3.64 7.12
N GLU A 163 -8.58 -3.44 5.81
CA GLU A 163 -8.42 -4.49 4.79
C GLU A 163 -7.01 -5.09 4.81
N VAL A 164 -6.00 -4.22 4.76
CA VAL A 164 -4.59 -4.63 4.81
C VAL A 164 -4.30 -5.39 6.10
N SER A 165 -4.74 -4.85 7.24
CA SER A 165 -4.54 -5.49 8.53
C SER A 165 -5.29 -6.81 8.65
N TYR A 166 -6.50 -6.92 8.10
CA TYR A 166 -7.27 -8.15 8.12
C TYR A 166 -6.56 -9.24 7.34
N PHE A 167 -6.08 -8.93 6.14
CA PHE A 167 -5.36 -9.88 5.31
C PHE A 167 -4.09 -10.38 6.01
N LEU A 168 -3.18 -9.47 6.39
CA LEU A 168 -1.88 -9.82 6.97
C LEU A 168 -1.99 -10.48 8.36
N ASN A 169 -3.13 -10.35 9.06
CA ASN A 169 -3.35 -11.07 10.31
C ASN A 169 -3.84 -12.51 10.11
N ASN A 170 -4.46 -12.82 8.98
CA ASN A 170 -5.27 -14.03 8.82
C ASN A 170 -4.87 -14.88 7.61
N LYS A 171 -4.06 -14.34 6.71
CA LYS A 171 -3.55 -15.02 5.51
C LYS A 171 -2.04 -15.13 5.56
N ASP A 172 -1.55 -16.15 4.86
CA ASP A 172 -0.14 -16.30 4.58
C ASP A 172 0.24 -15.37 3.42
N THR A 173 1.44 -14.82 3.47
CA THR A 173 1.95 -13.92 2.45
C THR A 173 2.54 -14.68 1.26
N ALA A 174 2.73 -16.01 1.37
CA ALA A 174 3.07 -16.89 0.26
C ALA A 174 2.05 -16.80 -0.90
N ASP A 175 0.76 -16.54 -0.61
CA ASP A 175 -0.27 -16.35 -1.65
C ASP A 175 -0.07 -15.06 -2.48
N LEU A 176 0.84 -14.16 -2.04
CA LEU A 176 1.19 -12.92 -2.74
C LEU A 176 2.41 -13.07 -3.66
N GLU A 177 3.16 -14.16 -3.55
CA GLU A 177 4.38 -14.36 -4.31
C GLU A 177 4.09 -14.42 -5.82
N GLY A 178 4.89 -13.69 -6.61
CA GLY A 178 4.75 -13.62 -8.06
C GLY A 178 3.56 -12.77 -8.57
N LEU A 179 2.67 -12.30 -7.69
CA LEU A 179 1.60 -11.39 -8.07
C LEU A 179 2.11 -9.97 -8.30
N SER A 180 1.55 -9.27 -9.28
CA SER A 180 1.70 -7.81 -9.39
C SER A 180 1.01 -7.10 -8.22
N VAL A 181 1.40 -5.85 -7.92
CA VAL A 181 0.75 -5.06 -6.84
C VAL A 181 -0.76 -4.93 -7.03
N ARG A 182 -1.22 -4.85 -8.29
CA ARG A 182 -2.65 -4.84 -8.60
C ARG A 182 -3.33 -6.15 -8.21
N GLU A 183 -2.76 -7.28 -8.60
CA GLU A 183 -3.30 -8.60 -8.24
C GLU A 183 -3.26 -8.82 -6.72
N LYS A 184 -2.20 -8.35 -6.04
CA LYS A 184 -2.13 -8.34 -4.57
C LYS A 184 -3.28 -7.53 -3.97
N GLN A 185 -3.54 -6.31 -4.45
CA GLN A 185 -4.66 -5.50 -3.95
C GLN A 185 -6.02 -6.15 -4.22
N GLU A 186 -6.24 -6.70 -5.41
CA GLU A 186 -7.46 -7.40 -5.77
C GLU A 186 -7.67 -8.63 -4.86
N LEU A 187 -6.60 -9.38 -4.54
CA LEU A 187 -6.63 -10.49 -3.60
C LEU A 187 -7.00 -10.03 -2.19
N VAL A 188 -6.35 -8.98 -1.67
CA VAL A 188 -6.64 -8.44 -0.33
C VAL A 188 -8.10 -8.00 -0.23
N SER A 189 -8.58 -7.20 -1.17
CA SER A 189 -9.97 -6.75 -1.18
C SER A 189 -10.95 -7.91 -1.36
N ARG A 190 -10.64 -8.92 -2.19
CA ARG A 190 -11.50 -10.10 -2.36
C ARG A 190 -11.61 -10.89 -1.06
N VAL A 191 -10.49 -11.19 -0.41
CA VAL A 191 -10.44 -11.91 0.87
C VAL A 191 -11.24 -11.15 1.92
N TYR A 192 -11.03 -9.84 2.05
CA TYR A 192 -11.79 -9.02 2.98
C TYR A 192 -13.30 -9.06 2.71
N ARG A 193 -13.72 -8.84 1.46
CA ARG A 193 -15.15 -8.84 1.09
C ARG A 193 -15.80 -10.20 1.31
N VAL A 194 -15.15 -11.28 0.93
CA VAL A 194 -15.72 -12.63 0.98
C VAL A 194 -15.68 -13.21 2.39
N GLU A 195 -14.58 -13.05 3.11
CA GLU A 195 -14.35 -13.76 4.38
C GLU A 195 -14.65 -12.92 5.62
N PHE A 196 -14.53 -11.59 5.53
CA PHE A 196 -14.87 -10.71 6.64
C PHE A 196 -16.26 -10.10 6.49
N VAL A 197 -16.55 -9.46 5.35
CA VAL A 197 -17.81 -8.72 5.14
C VAL A 197 -18.96 -9.69 4.89
N GLY A 198 -18.78 -10.67 3.99
CA GLY A 198 -19.82 -11.61 3.57
C GLY A 198 -20.57 -12.29 4.72
N PRO A 199 -19.87 -12.98 5.65
CA PRO A 199 -20.53 -13.72 6.72
C PRO A 199 -21.35 -12.83 7.64
N ILE A 200 -20.85 -11.65 7.99
CA ILE A 200 -21.57 -10.76 8.92
C ILE A 200 -22.66 -9.95 8.23
N LYS A 201 -22.49 -9.60 6.94
CA LYS A 201 -23.50 -8.85 6.18
C LYS A 201 -24.83 -9.59 6.22
N GLY A 202 -24.83 -10.90 5.97
CA GLY A 202 -26.05 -11.72 6.01
C GLY A 202 -26.76 -11.65 7.37
N GLU A 203 -26.00 -11.70 8.46
CA GLU A 203 -26.56 -11.63 9.81
C GLU A 203 -27.11 -10.24 10.16
N ILE A 204 -26.44 -9.17 9.73
CA ILE A 204 -26.90 -7.79 9.97
C ILE A 204 -28.15 -7.49 9.12
N VAL A 205 -28.18 -7.94 7.86
CA VAL A 205 -29.37 -7.81 7.00
C VAL A 205 -30.57 -8.50 7.65
N LYS A 206 -30.40 -9.77 8.06
CA LYS A 206 -31.44 -10.52 8.77
C LYS A 206 -31.95 -9.80 10.01
N MET A 207 -31.05 -9.16 10.77
CA MET A 207 -31.41 -8.37 11.94
C MET A 207 -32.31 -7.18 11.56
N TYR A 208 -31.91 -6.39 10.55
CA TYR A 208 -32.69 -5.23 10.08
C TYR A 208 -34.04 -5.63 9.49
N GLU A 209 -34.09 -6.71 8.70
CA GLU A 209 -35.35 -7.25 8.16
C GLU A 209 -36.31 -7.70 9.27
N THR A 210 -35.78 -8.37 10.30
CA THR A 210 -36.57 -8.77 11.49
C THR A 210 -37.14 -7.56 12.22
N GLN A 211 -36.43 -6.43 12.19
CA GLN A 211 -36.86 -5.16 12.78
C GLN A 211 -37.76 -4.34 11.85
N LYS A 212 -38.08 -4.86 10.64
CA LYS A 212 -38.85 -4.17 9.60
C LYS A 212 -38.23 -2.84 9.17
N GLU A 213 -36.91 -2.76 9.20
CA GLU A 213 -36.20 -1.61 8.69
C GLU A 213 -36.09 -1.66 7.16
N GLU A 214 -36.39 -0.55 6.51
CA GLU A 214 -36.14 -0.38 5.08
C GLU A 214 -34.63 -0.31 4.80
N ASP A 215 -34.25 -0.75 3.60
CA ASP A 215 -32.89 -0.69 3.08
C ASP A 215 -31.84 -1.42 3.95
N ALA A 216 -32.21 -2.62 4.43
CA ALA A 216 -31.41 -3.46 5.30
C ALA A 216 -30.00 -3.74 4.73
N GLU A 217 -29.87 -3.91 3.41
CA GLU A 217 -28.59 -4.15 2.75
C GLU A 217 -27.63 -2.96 2.87
N ASN A 218 -28.08 -1.75 2.54
CA ASN A 218 -27.21 -0.59 2.64
C ASN A 218 -26.86 -0.26 4.08
N LYS A 219 -27.82 -0.41 5.02
CA LYS A 219 -27.54 -0.22 6.45
C LYS A 219 -26.50 -1.20 6.98
N ALA A 220 -26.56 -2.46 6.54
CA ALA A 220 -25.55 -3.45 6.89
C ALA A 220 -24.16 -3.04 6.38
N LEU A 221 -24.07 -2.60 5.13
CA LEU A 221 -22.80 -2.13 4.54
C LEU A 221 -22.27 -0.88 5.26
N GLN A 222 -23.14 0.09 5.55
CA GLN A 222 -22.78 1.31 6.28
C GLN A 222 -22.27 1.00 7.69
N PHE A 223 -22.91 0.07 8.40
CA PHE A 223 -22.42 -0.35 9.71
C PHE A 223 -21.05 -0.99 9.62
N ILE A 224 -20.83 -1.91 8.67
CA ILE A 224 -19.54 -2.58 8.51
C ILE A 224 -18.46 -1.55 8.18
N GLN A 225 -18.72 -0.64 7.23
CA GLN A 225 -17.81 0.45 6.89
C GLN A 225 -17.50 1.33 8.10
N LEU A 226 -18.51 1.70 8.89
CA LEU A 226 -18.33 2.53 10.09
C LEU A 226 -17.36 1.90 11.09
N VAL A 227 -17.48 0.60 11.34
CA VAL A 227 -16.67 -0.08 12.36
C VAL A 227 -15.28 -0.47 11.85
N THR A 228 -15.06 -0.51 10.54
CA THR A 228 -13.76 -0.83 9.93
C THR A 228 -12.96 0.38 9.46
N GLN A 229 -13.41 1.61 9.75
CA GLN A 229 -12.62 2.83 9.53
C GLN A 229 -11.42 2.91 10.48
#